data_AF-A0A9D5W6V8-F1
#
_entry.id   AF-A0A9D5W6V8-F1
#
_cell.length_a   1.000
_cell.length_b   1.000
_cell.length_c   1.000
_cell.angle_alpha   90.00
_cell.angle_beta   90.00
_cell.angle_gamma   90.00
#
_symmetry.space_group_name_H-M   'P 1'
#
loop_
_entity.id
_entity.type
_entity.pdbx_description
1 polymer ?
#
loop_
_entity_poly.entity_id
_entity_poly.type
_entity_poly.pdbx_seq_one_letter_code
_entity_poly.pdbx_strand_id
1 'polypeptide(L)'
;KLYLQRALHELPEDVDLHSVYGRMSGEDGDLFTAHLHLAYAALYQNNARQTTYNLDKARPLAKTEEQRQDLMHFETIYKERSEFWKQTAFR
;
A
#
# COMPACT_ATOMS: atom_id res chain seq x y z
N LYS A 1 -10.51 10.80 -9.21
CA LYS A 1 -9.58 9.66 -9.03
C LYS A 1 -8.72 9.36 -10.26
N LEU A 2 -9.25 9.44 -11.49
CA LEU A 2 -8.51 9.12 -12.73
C LEU A 2 -7.15 9.83 -12.87
N TYR A 3 -7.04 11.08 -12.44
CA TYR A 3 -5.77 11.82 -12.42
C TYR A 3 -4.73 11.17 -11.49
N LEU A 4 -5.11 10.80 -10.27
CA LEU A 4 -4.22 10.15 -9.30
C LEU A 4 -3.78 8.77 -9.78
N GLN A 5 -4.67 8.02 -10.44
CA GLN A 5 -4.32 6.72 -11.02
C GLN A 5 -3.28 6.86 -12.13
N ARG A 6 -3.42 7.86 -13.02
CA ARG A 6 -2.39 8.16 -14.03
C ARG A 6 -1.08 8.62 -13.38
N ALA A 7 -1.16 9.47 -12.37
CA ALA A 7 0.04 9.93 -11.67
C ALA A 7 0.77 8.77 -10.98
N LEU A 8 0.04 7.84 -10.35
CA LEU A 8 0.61 6.61 -9.76
C LEU A 8 1.16 5.65 -10.82
N HIS A 9 0.63 5.65 -12.04
CA HIS A 9 1.23 4.90 -13.14
C HIS A 9 2.62 5.45 -13.51
N GLU A 10 2.77 6.78 -13.57
CA GLU A 10 4.06 7.42 -13.88
C GLU A 10 5.03 7.42 -12.70
N LEU A 11 4.51 7.51 -11.47
CA LEU A 11 5.26 7.62 -10.22
C LEU A 11 4.76 6.59 -9.20
N PRO A 12 5.03 5.29 -9.42
CA PRO A 12 4.45 4.20 -8.62
C PRO A 12 4.95 4.12 -7.19
N GLU A 13 6.02 4.85 -6.84
CA GLU A 13 6.57 4.86 -5.48
C GLU A 13 6.32 6.19 -4.74
N ASP A 14 5.53 7.09 -5.33
CA ASP A 14 5.26 8.40 -4.72
C ASP A 14 4.36 8.27 -3.50
N VAL A 15 4.95 8.59 -2.35
CA VAL A 15 4.33 8.49 -1.04
C VAL A 15 3.06 9.34 -0.91
N ASP A 16 3.09 10.55 -1.46
CA ASP A 16 1.99 11.51 -1.31
C ASP A 16 0.81 11.12 -2.18
N LEU A 17 1.08 10.64 -3.40
CA LEU A 17 0.04 10.11 -4.29
C LEU A 17 -0.67 8.90 -3.66
N HIS A 18 0.08 7.95 -3.09
CA HIS A 18 -0.49 6.82 -2.37
C HIS A 18 -1.31 7.26 -1.15
N SER A 19 -0.78 8.21 -0.37
CA SER A 19 -1.47 8.74 0.82
C SER A 19 -2.78 9.44 0.49
N VAL A 20 -2.78 10.30 -0.53
CA VAL A 20 -3.98 11.02 -0.99
C VAL A 20 -5.00 10.03 -1.57
N TYR A 21 -4.57 9.12 -2.43
CA TYR A 21 -5.46 8.16 -3.06
C TYR A 21 -6.09 7.18 -2.05
N GLY A 22 -5.31 6.73 -1.06
CA GLY A 22 -5.81 5.91 0.03
C GLY A 22 -6.85 6.63 0.89
N ARG A 23 -6.59 7.87 1.29
CA ARG A 23 -7.56 8.68 2.06
C ARG A 23 -8.87 8.91 1.32
N MET A 24 -8.79 9.36 0.06
CA MET A 24 -9.98 9.57 -0.77
C MET A 24 -10.78 8.28 -0.99
N SER A 25 -10.11 7.14 -1.12
CA SER A 25 -10.80 5.86 -1.25
C SER A 25 -11.50 5.46 0.04
N GLY A 26 -10.92 5.76 1.20
CA GLY A 26 -11.56 5.55 2.50
C GLY A 26 -12.79 6.44 2.71
N GLU A 27 -12.71 7.70 2.31
CA GLU A 27 -13.85 8.64 2.32
C GLU A 27 -15.01 8.15 1.47
N ASP A 28 -14.72 7.50 0.33
CA ASP A 28 -15.72 6.91 -0.56
C ASP A 28 -16.20 5.51 -0.12
N GLY A 29 -15.66 4.97 0.97
CA GLY A 29 -16.02 3.64 1.50
C GLY A 29 -15.34 2.46 0.82
N ASP A 30 -14.42 2.69 -0.12
CA ASP A 30 -13.57 1.63 -0.69
C ASP A 30 -12.40 1.32 0.26
N LEU A 31 -12.73 0.56 1.31
CA LEU A 31 -11.80 0.25 2.39
C LEU A 31 -10.62 -0.62 1.95
N PHE A 32 -10.79 -1.46 0.92
CA PHE A 32 -9.69 -2.28 0.39
C PHE A 32 -8.62 -1.37 -0.22
N THR A 33 -9.02 -0.55 -1.19
CA THR A 33 -8.12 0.38 -1.88
C THR A 33 -7.52 1.38 -0.90
N ALA A 34 -8.32 1.86 0.06
CA ALA A 34 -7.85 2.76 1.11
C ALA A 34 -6.67 2.17 1.88
N HIS A 35 -6.85 0.99 2.47
CA HIS A 35 -5.79 0.36 3.25
C HIS A 35 -4.62 -0.08 2.38
N LEU A 36 -4.84 -0.60 1.17
CA LEU A 36 -3.75 -1.01 0.30
C LEU A 36 -2.82 0.17 -0.05
N HIS A 37 -3.37 1.32 -0.44
CA HIS A 37 -2.56 2.48 -0.79
C HIS A 37 -1.93 3.15 0.42
N LEU A 38 -2.56 3.13 1.60
CA LEU A 38 -1.91 3.55 2.84
C LEU A 38 -0.76 2.60 3.24
N ALA A 39 -0.86 1.31 2.91
CA ALA A 39 0.24 0.37 3.09
C ALA A 39 1.42 0.68 2.15
N TYR A 40 1.16 1.02 0.89
CA TYR A 40 2.19 1.50 -0.05
C TYR A 40 2.89 2.77 0.45
N ALA A 41 2.13 3.79 0.85
CA ALA A 41 2.72 5.02 1.39
C ALA A 41 3.65 4.73 2.59
N ALA A 42 3.19 3.90 3.53
CA ALA A 42 4.00 3.50 4.68
C ALA A 42 5.24 2.69 4.30
N LEU A 43 5.11 1.79 3.32
CA LEU A 43 6.20 0.95 2.82
C LEU A 43 7.32 1.81 2.22
N TYR A 44 6.96 2.75 1.35
CA TYR A 44 7.93 3.66 0.72
C TYR A 44 8.55 4.67 1.69
N GLN A 45 7.91 4.92 2.83
CA GLN A 45 8.48 5.68 3.95
C GLN A 45 9.33 4.84 4.92
N ASN A 46 9.55 3.54 4.64
CA ASN A 46 10.19 2.60 5.58
C ASN A 46 9.51 2.50 6.95
N ASN A 47 8.19 2.74 7.01
CA ASN A 47 7.41 2.63 8.24
C ASN A 47 6.81 1.22 8.37
N ALA A 48 7.61 0.29 8.89
CA ALA A 48 7.22 -1.11 9.02
C ALA A 48 5.90 -1.30 9.77
N ARG A 49 5.73 -0.60 10.90
CA ARG A 49 4.53 -0.71 11.73
C ARG A 49 3.26 -0.33 10.97
N GLN A 50 3.26 0.81 10.27
CA GLN A 50 2.10 1.26 9.51
C GLN A 50 1.86 0.43 8.25
N THR A 51 2.92 -0.08 7.64
CA THR A 51 2.83 -1.00 6.52
C THR A 51 2.05 -2.25 6.90
N THR A 52 2.49 -2.93 7.97
CA THR A 52 1.85 -4.17 8.44
C THR A 52 0.42 -3.91 8.89
N TYR A 53 0.18 -2.83 9.65
CA TYR A 53 -1.17 -2.48 10.10
C TYR A 53 -2.17 -2.34 8.94
N ASN A 54 -1.80 -1.60 7.90
CA ASN A 54 -2.70 -1.39 6.76
C ASN A 54 -2.82 -2.64 5.88
N LEU A 55 -1.73 -3.39 5.68
CA LEU A 55 -1.76 -4.65 4.95
C LEU A 55 -2.73 -5.66 5.61
N ASP A 56 -2.66 -5.81 6.93
CA ASP A 56 -3.55 -6.72 7.67
C ASP A 56 -5.03 -6.32 7.58
N LYS A 57 -5.31 -5.02 7.42
CA LYS A 57 -6.66 -4.53 7.15
C LYS A 57 -7.10 -4.76 5.70
N ALA A 58 -6.20 -4.61 4.73
CA ALA A 58 -6.50 -4.82 3.30
C ALA A 58 -6.77 -6.28 2.95
N ARG A 59 -6.00 -7.22 3.53
CA ARG A 59 -6.09 -8.67 3.25
C ARG A 59 -7.52 -9.25 3.28
N PRO A 60 -8.30 -9.12 4.37
CA PRO A 60 -9.67 -9.67 4.41
C PRO A 60 -10.67 -8.92 3.53
N LEU A 61 -10.31 -7.76 2.99
CA LEU A 61 -11.18 -6.94 2.14
C LEU A 61 -11.03 -7.27 0.64
N ALA A 62 -10.01 -8.04 0.25
CA ALA A 62 -9.79 -8.47 -1.13
C ALA A 62 -10.82 -9.53 -1.56
N LYS A 63 -11.91 -9.08 -2.18
CA LYS A 63 -13.06 -9.93 -2.57
C LYS A 63 -13.03 -10.29 -4.05
N THR A 64 -12.61 -9.37 -4.91
CA THR A 64 -12.53 -9.57 -6.36
C THR A 64 -11.18 -10.15 -6.76
N GLU A 65 -11.09 -10.67 -7.97
CA GLU A 65 -9.83 -11.18 -8.50
C GLU A 65 -8.79 -10.07 -8.70
N GLU A 66 -9.22 -8.91 -9.20
CA GLU A 66 -8.38 -7.72 -9.32
C GLU A 66 -7.78 -7.30 -7.97
N GLN A 67 -8.60 -7.23 -6.91
CA GLN A 67 -8.11 -6.91 -5.56
C GLN A 67 -7.11 -7.94 -5.04
N ARG A 68 -7.31 -9.23 -5.36
CA ARG A 68 -6.34 -10.27 -4.99
C ARG A 68 -5.02 -10.11 -5.74
N GLN A 69 -5.06 -9.73 -7.01
CA GLN A 69 -3.86 -9.46 -7.80
C GLN A 69 -3.10 -8.23 -7.29
N ASP A 70 -3.81 -7.15 -6.98
CA ASP A 70 -3.21 -5.94 -6.40
C ASP A 70 -2.56 -6.22 -5.05
N LEU A 71 -3.24 -6.99 -4.20
CA LEU A 71 -2.70 -7.42 -2.91
C LEU A 71 -1.44 -8.28 -3.09
N MET A 72 -1.47 -9.25 -4.01
CA MET A 72 -0.31 -10.10 -4.30
C MET A 72 0.88 -9.30 -4.84
N HIS A 73 0.61 -8.30 -5.68
CA HIS A 73 1.64 -7.40 -6.19
C HIS A 73 2.29 -6.60 -5.05
N PHE A 74 1.47 -6.02 -4.15
CA PHE A 74 1.98 -5.35 -2.95
C PHE A 74 2.80 -6.29 -2.07
N GLU A 75 2.33 -7.51 -1.80
CA GLU A 75 3.03 -8.46 -0.94
C GLU A 75 4.40 -8.87 -1.50
N THR A 76 4.55 -8.89 -2.83
CA THR A 76 5.83 -9.13 -3.50
C THR A 76 6.82 -8.00 -3.20
N ILE A 77 6.41 -6.75 -3.41
CA ILE A 77 7.24 -5.56 -3.14
C ILE A 77 7.56 -5.45 -1.64
N TYR A 78 6.56 -5.71 -0.79
CA TYR A 78 6.71 -5.72 0.66
C TYR A 78 7.76 -6.72 1.11
N LYS A 79 7.75 -7.95 0.56
CA LYS A 79 8.76 -8.96 0.89
C LYS A 79 10.17 -8.47 0.54
N GLU A 80 10.38 -7.96 -0.67
CA GLU A 80 11.69 -7.46 -1.10
C GLU A 80 12.21 -6.32 -0.23
N ARG A 81 11.35 -5.35 0.09
CA ARG A 81 11.74 -4.16 0.88
C ARG A 81 11.90 -4.45 2.36
N SER A 82 11.09 -5.35 2.92
CA SER A 82 11.13 -5.68 4.35
C SER A 82 12.36 -6.51 4.74
N GLU A 83 13.04 -7.16 3.79
CA GLU A 83 14.32 -7.83 4.04
C GLU A 83 15.43 -6.86 4.53
N PHE A 84 15.32 -5.57 4.20
CA PHE A 84 16.25 -4.54 4.68
C PHE A 84 15.93 -4.07 6.10
N TRP A 85 14.67 -4.17 6.55
CA TRP A 85 14.26 -3.75 7.90
C TRP A 85 14.81 -4.67 8.99
N LYS A 86 14.91 -5.97 8.71
CA LYS A 86 15.48 -6.96 9.65
C LYS A 86 16.94 -6.68 9.97
N GLN A 87 17.69 -6.12 9.02
CA GLN A 87 19.12 -5.84 9.18
C GLN A 87 19.40 -4.60 10.05
N THR A 88 18.43 -3.68 10.16
CA THR A 88 18.58 -2.45 10.96
C THR A 88 18.27 -2.67 12.45
N ALA A 89 17.55 -3.74 12.81
CA ALA A 89 17.16 -4.03 14.20
C ALA A 89 18.30 -4.55 15.09
N PHE A 90 19.48 -4.83 14.53
CA PHE A 90 20.66 -5.35 15.23
C PHE A 90 21.85 -4.36 15.26
N ARG A 91 21.61 -3.07 15.05
CA ARG A 91 22.63 -2.01 15.23
C ARG A 91 22.30 -1.12 16.41
#